data_AF-A0A536BL60-F1
#
_entry.id   AF-A0A536BL60-F1
#
_cell.length_a   1.000
_cell.length_b   1.000
_cell.length_c   1.000
_cell.angle_alpha   90.00
_cell.angle_beta   90.00
_cell.angle_gamma   90.00
#
_symmetry.space_group_name_H-M   'P 1'
#
loop_
_entity.id
_entity.type
_entity.pdbx_description
1 polymer ?
#
loop_
_entity_poly.entity_id
_entity_poly.type
_entity_poly.pdbx_seq_one_letter_code
_entity_poly.pdbx_strand_id
1 'polypeptide(L)'
;MDWLVFGVQWLHVLLGIFWFGSTLYLDFVLIPALMTLPLGEQRRAGAAIGARAVPIFTGVAVAVIVLGILRGTVFGQIKSLDALGTQYGVTWLVALVAAVATAYWGLRILTPAVKKLYTIPESEAGAAGGQGPGIAAVVADIRRKGQIELLGFFVIFTCMILMRFGL
;
A
#
# COMPACT_ATOMS: atom_id res chain seq x y z
N MET A 1 11.87 -27.18 16.73
CA MET A 1 11.67 -25.94 15.96
C MET A 1 10.22 -25.93 15.52
N ASP A 2 9.44 -24.94 15.95
CA ASP A 2 8.01 -24.92 15.69
C ASP A 2 7.78 -24.44 14.24
N TRP A 3 7.52 -25.39 13.34
CA TRP A 3 7.34 -25.13 11.91
C TRP A 3 6.27 -24.08 11.62
N LEU A 4 5.29 -23.91 12.52
CA LEU A 4 4.26 -22.88 12.44
C LEU A 4 4.83 -21.46 12.58
N VAL A 5 5.74 -21.22 13.53
CA VAL A 5 6.39 -19.90 13.72
C VAL A 5 7.18 -19.53 12.46
N PHE A 6 7.90 -20.50 11.91
CA PHE A 6 8.64 -20.32 10.66
C PHE A 6 7.70 -19.98 9.49
N GLY A 7 6.63 -20.76 9.31
CA GLY A 7 5.64 -20.53 8.26
C GLY A 7 4.99 -19.15 8.33
N VAL A 8 4.55 -18.73 9.53
CA VAL A 8 3.94 -17.40 9.76
C VAL A 8 4.93 -16.28 9.45
N GLN A 9 6.18 -16.40 9.91
CA GLN A 9 7.22 -15.41 9.65
C GLN A 9 7.50 -15.27 8.15
N TRP A 10 7.66 -16.39 7.45
CA TRP A 10 7.93 -16.39 6.00
C TRP A 10 6.77 -15.80 5.20
N LEU A 11 5.54 -16.23 5.50
CA LEU A 11 4.37 -15.73 4.79
C LEU A 11 4.15 -14.24 5.05
N HIS A 12 4.35 -13.78 6.29
CA HIS A 12 4.24 -12.36 6.62
C HIS A 12 5.26 -11.51 5.84
N VAL A 13 6.52 -11.94 5.80
CA VAL A 13 7.56 -11.21 5.06
C VAL A 13 7.28 -11.24 3.56
N LEU A 14 6.93 -12.40 3.00
CA LEU A 14 6.62 -12.52 1.58
C LEU A 14 5.46 -11.62 1.16
N LEU A 15 4.37 -11.62 1.93
CA LEU A 15 3.21 -10.77 1.67
C LEU A 15 3.51 -9.29 1.92
N GLY A 16 4.36 -8.97 2.89
CA GLY A 16 4.85 -7.60 3.11
C GLY A 16 5.67 -7.08 1.94
N ILE A 17 6.59 -7.90 1.41
CA ILE A 17 7.36 -7.58 0.20
C ILE A 17 6.41 -7.41 -0.98
N PHE A 18 5.45 -8.31 -1.16
CA PHE A 18 4.48 -8.18 -2.25
C PHE A 18 3.69 -6.88 -2.13
N TRP A 19 3.19 -6.55 -0.95
CA TRP A 19 2.37 -5.35 -0.75
C TRP A 19 3.16 -4.08 -0.96
N PHE A 20 4.22 -3.87 -0.18
CA PHE A 20 5.04 -2.67 -0.25
C PHE A 20 5.80 -2.56 -1.58
N GLY A 21 6.40 -3.67 -2.04
CA GLY A 21 7.14 -3.72 -3.29
C GLY A 21 6.26 -3.45 -4.52
N SER A 22 5.02 -3.95 -4.53
CA SER A 22 4.09 -3.63 -5.62
C SER A 22 3.70 -2.14 -5.60
N THR A 23 3.49 -1.54 -4.43
CA THR A 23 3.24 -0.08 -4.35
C THR A 23 4.41 0.72 -4.89
N LEU A 24 5.65 0.39 -4.50
CA LEU A 24 6.85 1.04 -5.06
C LEU A 24 6.92 0.89 -6.58
N TYR A 25 6.70 -0.32 -7.10
CA TYR A 25 6.69 -0.55 -8.54
C TYR A 25 5.60 0.26 -9.26
N LEU A 26 4.41 0.36 -8.66
CA LEU A 26 3.31 1.14 -9.21
C LEU A 26 3.67 2.63 -9.27
N ASP A 27 4.14 3.19 -8.17
CA ASP A 27 4.39 4.62 -8.04
C ASP A 27 5.58 5.10 -8.88
N PHE A 28 6.65 4.30 -8.95
CA PHE A 28 7.90 4.72 -9.58
C PHE A 28 8.09 4.19 -11.00
N VAL A 29 7.37 3.14 -11.40
CA VAL A 29 7.57 2.49 -12.71
C VAL A 29 6.27 2.45 -13.51
N LEU A 30 5.25 1.75 -13.01
CA LEU A 30 4.07 1.45 -13.83
C LEU A 30 3.21 2.68 -14.12
N ILE A 31 2.88 3.47 -13.09
CA ILE A 31 2.06 4.68 -13.28
C ILE A 31 2.77 5.68 -14.19
N PRO A 32 4.06 6.03 -13.96
CA PRO A 32 4.80 6.90 -14.88
C PRO A 32 4.80 6.39 -16.32
N ALA A 33 5.03 5.09 -16.54
CA ALA A 33 5.01 4.49 -17.87
C ALA A 33 3.62 4.61 -18.53
N LEU A 34 2.54 4.34 -17.79
CA LEU A 34 1.17 4.49 -18.29
C LEU A 34 0.84 5.93 -18.67
N MET A 35 1.37 6.93 -17.95
CA MET A 35 1.14 8.35 -18.26
C MET A 35 1.81 8.81 -19.56
N THR A 36 2.71 8.01 -20.16
CA THR A 36 3.33 8.32 -21.47
C THR A 36 2.46 7.90 -22.65
N LEU A 37 1.43 7.07 -22.42
CA LEU A 37 0.56 6.55 -23.47
C LEU A 37 -0.52 7.57 -23.86
N PRO A 38 -1.08 7.45 -25.08
CA PRO A 38 -2.32 8.15 -25.42
C PRO A 38 -3.44 7.82 -24.41
N LEU A 39 -4.29 8.80 -24.10
CA LEU A 39 -5.27 8.67 -23.01
C LEU A 39 -6.21 7.47 -23.13
N GLY A 40 -6.63 7.12 -24.34
CA GLY A 40 -7.46 5.93 -24.59
C GLY A 40 -6.73 4.63 -24.18
N GLU A 41 -5.45 4.52 -24.51
CA GLU A 41 -4.62 3.36 -24.15
C GLU A 41 -4.30 3.34 -22.66
N GLN A 42 -3.97 4.49 -22.09
CA GLN A 42 -3.75 4.66 -20.65
C GLN A 42 -4.96 4.16 -19.86
N ARG A 43 -6.18 4.55 -20.26
CA ARG A 43 -7.43 4.13 -19.60
C ARG A 43 -7.66 2.64 -19.72
N ARG A 44 -7.52 2.10 -20.93
CA ARG A 44 -7.73 0.67 -21.18
C ARG A 44 -6.75 -0.19 -20.37
N ALA A 45 -5.47 0.16 -20.39
CA ALA A 45 -4.43 -0.54 -19.63
C ALA A 45 -4.63 -0.37 -18.12
N GLY A 46 -4.82 0.87 -17.64
CA GLY A 46 -5.03 1.18 -16.23
C GLY A 46 -6.26 0.51 -15.63
N ALA A 47 -7.38 0.46 -16.37
CA ALA A 47 -8.60 -0.23 -15.94
C ALA A 47 -8.39 -1.75 -15.86
N ALA A 48 -7.74 -2.36 -16.87
CA ALA A 48 -7.46 -3.80 -16.88
C ALA A 48 -6.52 -4.21 -15.75
N ILE A 49 -5.47 -3.42 -15.49
CA ILE A 49 -4.54 -3.62 -14.37
C ILE A 49 -5.28 -3.46 -13.05
N GLY A 50 -6.00 -2.36 -12.85
CA GLY A 50 -6.74 -2.06 -11.62
C GLY A 50 -7.77 -3.12 -11.25
N ALA A 51 -8.49 -3.67 -12.24
CA ALA A 51 -9.48 -4.73 -12.03
C ALA A 51 -8.88 -6.01 -11.42
N ARG A 52 -7.60 -6.31 -11.72
CA ARG A 52 -6.89 -7.46 -11.12
C ARG A 52 -6.13 -7.07 -9.86
N ALA A 53 -5.44 -5.93 -9.88
CA ALA A 53 -4.55 -5.50 -8.82
C ALA A 53 -5.31 -5.18 -7.51
N VAL A 54 -6.44 -4.47 -7.59
CA VAL A 54 -7.20 -4.04 -6.40
C VAL A 54 -7.66 -5.22 -5.52
N PRO A 55 -8.35 -6.25 -6.02
CA PRO A 55 -8.76 -7.38 -5.17
C PRO A 55 -7.55 -8.15 -4.61
N ILE A 56 -6.48 -8.31 -5.39
CA ILE A 56 -5.25 -8.98 -4.94
C ILE A 56 -4.60 -8.19 -3.81
N PHE A 57 -4.36 -6.89 -3.97
CA PHE A 57 -3.76 -6.05 -2.93
C PHE A 57 -4.63 -5.98 -1.68
N THR A 58 -5.95 -5.94 -1.84
CA THR A 58 -6.88 -5.97 -0.70
C THR A 58 -6.70 -7.25 0.10
N GLY A 59 -6.68 -8.42 -0.56
CA GLY A 59 -6.48 -9.71 0.10
C GLY A 59 -5.11 -9.80 0.76
N VAL A 60 -4.05 -9.35 0.08
CA VAL A 60 -2.68 -9.37 0.62
C VAL A 60 -2.52 -8.44 1.82
N ALA A 61 -3.07 -7.22 1.76
CA ALA A 61 -3.02 -6.26 2.87
C ALA A 61 -3.71 -6.81 4.13
N VAL A 62 -4.88 -7.43 3.97
CA VAL A 62 -5.57 -8.09 5.09
C VAL A 62 -4.73 -9.24 5.63
N ALA A 63 -4.21 -10.12 4.77
CA ALA A 63 -3.45 -11.28 5.18
C ALA A 63 -2.15 -10.89 5.92
N VAL A 64 -1.42 -9.88 5.45
CA VAL A 64 -0.18 -9.46 6.11
C VAL A 64 -0.44 -8.79 7.46
N ILE A 65 -1.52 -8.02 7.60
CA ILE A 65 -1.94 -7.44 8.88
C ILE A 65 -2.29 -8.55 9.87
N VAL A 66 -3.11 -9.53 9.46
CA VAL A 66 -3.49 -10.68 10.30
C VAL A 66 -2.26 -11.46 10.76
N LEU A 67 -1.33 -11.76 9.84
CA LEU A 67 -0.08 -12.44 10.19
C LEU A 67 0.80 -11.59 11.11
N GLY A 68 0.82 -10.26 10.93
CA GLY A 68 1.53 -9.34 11.82
C GLY A 68 0.97 -9.34 13.24
N ILE A 69 -0.36 -9.46 13.36
CA ILE A 69 -1.03 -9.65 14.65
C ILE A 69 -0.62 -10.97 15.27
N LEU A 70 -0.76 -12.10 14.55
CA LEU A 70 -0.37 -13.42 15.04
C LEU A 70 1.10 -13.47 15.48
N ARG A 71 1.98 -12.84 14.71
CA ARG A 71 3.42 -12.76 14.99
C ARG A 71 3.73 -11.94 16.25
N GLY A 72 2.99 -10.86 16.51
CA GLY A 72 3.18 -10.06 17.71
C GLY A 72 2.58 -10.68 18.96
N THR A 73 1.42 -11.35 18.83
CA THR A 73 0.64 -11.86 19.96
C THR A 73 0.86 -13.36 20.19
N VAL A 74 0.33 -14.22 19.32
CA VAL A 74 0.35 -15.69 19.47
C VAL A 74 1.79 -16.24 19.48
N PHE A 75 2.64 -15.72 18.59
CA PHE A 75 4.02 -16.17 18.45
C PHE A 75 5.06 -15.15 18.96
N GLY A 76 4.60 -14.02 19.51
CA GLY A 76 5.45 -12.91 19.93
C GLY A 76 5.36 -12.58 21.41
N GLN A 77 5.76 -11.36 21.76
CA GLN A 77 5.91 -10.91 23.15
C GLN A 77 4.64 -10.29 23.73
N ILE A 78 3.62 -9.98 22.90
CA ILE A 78 2.38 -9.34 23.35
C ILE A 78 1.44 -10.39 23.93
N LYS A 79 1.65 -10.73 25.22
CA LYS A 79 0.86 -11.71 25.98
C LYS A 79 -0.05 -11.09 27.03
N SER A 80 0.11 -9.80 27.31
CA SER A 80 -0.67 -9.04 28.29
C SER A 80 -0.79 -7.58 27.84
N LEU A 81 -1.66 -6.81 28.52
CA LEU A 81 -1.77 -5.37 28.29
C LEU A 81 -0.49 -4.63 28.72
N ASP A 82 0.18 -5.09 29.78
CA ASP A 82 1.46 -4.50 30.22
C ASP A 82 2.56 -4.64 29.15
N ALA A 83 2.51 -5.71 28.35
CA ALA A 83 3.46 -5.90 27.25
C ALA A 83 3.37 -4.78 26.20
N LEU A 84 2.22 -4.10 26.06
CA LEU A 84 2.06 -2.96 25.15
C LEU A 84 2.82 -1.71 25.63
N GLY A 85 3.18 -1.63 26.92
CA GLY A 85 4.01 -0.55 27.46
C GLY A 85 5.51 -0.75 27.25
N THR A 86 5.94 -1.93 26.80
CA THR A 86 7.34 -2.19 26.46
C THR A 86 7.71 -1.50 25.15
N GLN A 87 9.01 -1.28 24.90
CA GLN A 87 9.48 -0.72 23.63
C GLN A 87 8.97 -1.54 22.43
N TYR A 88 9.10 -2.87 22.49
CA TYR A 88 8.56 -3.77 21.48
C TYR A 88 7.03 -3.62 21.30
N GLY A 89 6.29 -3.51 22.40
CA GLY A 89 4.84 -3.34 22.37
C GLY A 89 4.39 -2.06 21.72
N VAL A 90 5.07 -0.95 22.03
CA VAL A 90 4.80 0.35 21.42
C VAL A 90 5.15 0.33 19.94
N THR A 91 6.33 -0.17 19.54
CA THR A 91 6.70 -0.25 18.11
C THR A 91 5.79 -1.18 17.32
N TRP A 92 5.37 -2.31 17.91
CA TRP A 92 4.37 -3.20 17.30
C TRP A 92 3.02 -2.51 17.12
N LEU A 93 2.53 -1.78 18.14
CA LEU A 93 1.25 -1.11 18.09
C LEU A 93 1.24 0.02 17.04
N VAL A 94 2.31 0.82 16.98
CA VAL A 94 2.50 1.85 15.96
C VAL A 94 2.50 1.22 14.57
N ALA A 95 3.23 0.12 14.37
CA ALA A 95 3.25 -0.60 13.09
C ALA A 95 1.86 -1.10 12.69
N LEU A 96 1.09 -1.66 13.63
CA LEU A 96 -0.25 -2.17 13.38
C LEU A 96 -1.22 -1.05 12.98
N VAL A 97 -1.22 0.05 13.74
CA VAL A 97 -2.06 1.22 13.44
C VAL A 97 -1.68 1.81 12.08
N ALA A 98 -0.39 1.97 11.80
CA ALA A 98 0.10 2.44 10.51
C ALA A 98 -0.31 1.51 9.36
N ALA A 99 -0.24 0.19 9.54
CA ALA A 99 -0.66 -0.78 8.53
C ALA A 99 -2.15 -0.71 8.23
N VAL A 100 -3.00 -0.63 9.26
CA VAL A 100 -4.45 -0.48 9.09
C VAL A 100 -4.79 0.85 8.41
N ALA A 101 -4.15 1.95 8.83
CA ALA A 101 -4.35 3.27 8.24
C ALA A 101 -3.90 3.31 6.77
N THR A 102 -2.75 2.72 6.45
CA THR A 102 -2.21 2.63 5.07
C THR A 102 -3.13 1.79 4.18
N ALA A 103 -3.59 0.63 4.66
CA ALA A 103 -4.57 -0.19 3.93
C ALA A 103 -5.89 0.57 3.69
N TYR A 104 -6.41 1.25 4.71
CA TYR A 104 -7.61 2.07 4.57
C TYR A 104 -7.41 3.20 3.55
N TRP A 105 -6.28 3.90 3.63
CA TRP A 105 -5.92 4.99 2.71
C TRP A 105 -5.86 4.50 1.26
N GLY A 106 -5.15 3.41 0.98
CA GLY A 106 -5.05 2.82 -0.35
C GLY A 106 -6.42 2.45 -0.94
N LEU A 107 -7.27 1.80 -0.13
CA LEU A 107 -8.57 1.29 -0.58
C LEU A 107 -9.64 2.38 -0.71
N ARG A 108 -9.70 3.33 0.23
CA ARG A 108 -10.79 4.30 0.33
C ARG A 108 -10.45 5.68 -0.21
N ILE A 109 -9.16 6.03 -0.28
CA ILE A 109 -8.73 7.38 -0.69
C ILE A 109 -8.00 7.34 -2.02
N LEU A 110 -7.00 6.47 -2.17
CA LEU A 110 -6.20 6.39 -3.40
C LEU A 110 -6.95 5.72 -4.54
N THR A 111 -7.50 4.52 -4.31
CA THR A 111 -8.19 3.74 -5.36
C THR A 111 -9.33 4.51 -6.05
N PRO A 112 -10.24 5.21 -5.33
CA PRO A 112 -11.28 5.99 -5.98
C PRO A 112 -10.73 7.19 -6.76
N ALA A 113 -9.67 7.84 -6.26
CA ALA A 113 -9.02 8.95 -6.96
C ALA A 113 -8.42 8.48 -8.30
N VAL A 114 -7.75 7.34 -8.31
CA VAL A 114 -7.24 6.73 -9.56
C VAL A 114 -8.37 6.35 -10.51
N LYS A 115 -9.47 5.76 -10.01
CA LYS A 115 -10.63 5.43 -10.85
C LYS A 115 -11.27 6.66 -11.48
N LYS A 116 -11.33 7.79 -10.77
CA LYS A 116 -11.87 9.07 -11.28
C LYS A 116 -11.08 9.60 -12.47
N LEU A 117 -9.76 9.37 -12.52
CA LEU A 117 -8.93 9.75 -13.69
C LEU A 117 -9.42 9.09 -14.98
N TYR A 118 -9.92 7.85 -14.88
CA TYR A 118 -10.40 7.09 -16.03
C TYR A 118 -11.77 7.51 -16.54
N THR A 119 -12.52 8.31 -15.77
CA THR A 119 -13.88 8.75 -16.12
C THR A 119 -13.94 10.17 -16.70
N ILE A 120 -12.83 10.90 -16.74
CA ILE A 120 -12.79 12.26 -17.30
C ILE A 120 -13.10 12.21 -18.81
N PRO A 121 -14.00 13.04 -19.37
CA PRO A 121 -14.28 13.04 -20.82
C PRO A 121 -13.01 13.30 -21.66
N GLU A 122 -12.89 12.66 -22.83
CA GLU A 122 -11.77 12.94 -23.77
C GLU A 122 -11.81 14.38 -24.30
N SER A 123 -12.98 15.03 -24.31
CA SER A 123 -13.12 16.44 -24.66
C SER A 123 -12.44 17.39 -23.68
N GLU A 124 -12.31 16.99 -22.41
CA GLU A 124 -11.60 17.74 -21.36
C GLU A 124 -10.10 17.44 -21.33
N ALA A 125 -9.66 16.48 -22.15
CA ALA A 125 -8.27 16.08 -22.19
C ALA A 125 -7.32 17.12 -22.77
N GLY A 126 -7.82 18.18 -23.40
CA GLY A 126 -6.98 19.12 -24.15
C GLY A 126 -6.70 18.60 -25.57
N ALA A 127 -6.77 19.49 -26.55
CA ALA A 127 -6.38 19.18 -27.92
C ALA A 127 -4.87 18.91 -27.98
N ALA A 128 -4.47 17.88 -28.75
CA ALA A 128 -3.08 17.49 -29.03
C ALA A 128 -2.30 16.77 -27.90
N GLY A 129 -2.90 15.76 -27.27
CA GLY A 129 -2.15 14.72 -26.52
C GLY A 129 -1.46 15.17 -25.23
N GLY A 130 -1.56 16.44 -24.86
CA GLY A 130 -1.15 16.97 -23.56
C GLY A 130 -2.31 16.92 -22.57
N GLN A 131 -2.03 16.60 -21.30
CA GLN A 131 -3.03 16.62 -20.24
C GLN A 131 -3.55 18.06 -20.04
N GLY A 132 -4.81 18.32 -20.39
CA GLY A 132 -5.48 19.59 -20.08
C GLY A 132 -5.34 19.96 -18.59
N PRO A 133 -5.45 21.24 -18.21
CA PRO A 133 -5.18 21.72 -16.85
C PRO A 133 -5.98 20.98 -15.76
N GLY A 134 -7.17 20.47 -16.08
CA GLY A 134 -7.96 19.61 -15.19
C GLY A 134 -7.34 18.22 -14.93
N ILE A 135 -6.77 17.58 -15.95
CA ILE A 135 -6.11 16.27 -15.81
C ILE A 135 -4.81 16.41 -15.01
N ALA A 136 -4.02 17.46 -15.28
CA ALA A 136 -2.77 17.70 -14.56
C ALA A 136 -3.01 17.87 -13.05
N ALA A 137 -4.07 18.59 -12.66
CA ALA A 137 -4.45 18.75 -11.24
C ALA A 137 -4.86 17.42 -10.59
N VAL A 138 -5.61 16.56 -11.29
CA VAL A 138 -6.01 15.24 -10.81
C VAL A 138 -4.79 14.32 -10.66
N VAL A 139 -3.87 14.33 -11.62
CA VAL A 139 -2.63 13.54 -11.56
C VAL A 139 -1.74 14.00 -10.40
N ALA A 140 -1.59 15.30 -10.20
CA ALA A 140 -0.85 15.84 -9.04
C ALA A 140 -1.48 15.44 -7.71
N ASP A 141 -2.81 15.41 -7.64
CA ASP A 141 -3.56 14.96 -6.46
C ASP A 141 -3.36 13.46 -6.19
N ILE A 142 -3.41 12.60 -7.22
CA ILE A 142 -3.12 11.16 -7.10
C ILE A 142 -1.68 10.96 -6.62
N ARG A 143 -0.72 11.67 -7.20
CA ARG A 143 0.70 11.57 -6.79
C ARG A 143 0.89 11.94 -5.32
N ARG A 144 0.26 13.02 -4.86
CA ARG A 144 0.31 13.42 -3.45
C ARG A 144 -0.29 12.35 -2.54
N LYS A 145 -1.41 11.74 -2.93
CA LYS A 145 -2.02 10.64 -2.19
C LYS A 145 -1.13 9.39 -2.14
N GLY A 146 -0.45 9.05 -3.24
CA GLY A 146 0.53 7.97 -3.28
C GLY A 146 1.73 8.23 -2.35
N GLN A 147 2.25 9.46 -2.32
CA GLN A 147 3.34 9.82 -1.39
C GLN A 147 2.95 9.68 0.08
N ILE A 148 1.69 9.99 0.44
CA ILE A 148 1.18 9.76 1.79
C ILE A 148 1.10 8.26 2.11
N GLU A 149 0.68 7.43 1.14
CA GLU A 149 0.69 5.97 1.29
C GLU A 149 2.11 5.44 1.51
N LEU A 150 3.08 5.92 0.73
CA LEU A 150 4.49 5.56 0.89
C LEU A 150 5.07 5.97 2.25
N LEU A 151 4.65 7.11 2.80
CA LEU A 151 5.01 7.50 4.16
C LEU A 151 4.46 6.48 5.19
N GLY A 152 3.22 6.03 5.01
CA GLY A 152 2.64 4.97 5.84
C GLY A 152 3.47 3.68 5.78
N PHE A 153 3.84 3.23 4.57
CA PHE A 153 4.74 2.10 4.39
C PHE A 153 6.12 2.30 5.00
N PHE A 154 6.69 3.50 4.90
CA PHE A 154 7.98 3.82 5.51
C PHE A 154 7.93 3.68 7.03
N VAL A 155 6.86 4.16 7.68
CA VAL A 155 6.63 3.97 9.12
C VAL A 155 6.55 2.48 9.47
N ILE A 156 5.73 1.71 8.75
CA ILE A 156 5.57 0.26 8.97
C ILE A 156 6.93 -0.44 8.86
N PHE A 157 7.65 -0.21 7.77
CA PHE A 157 8.95 -0.82 7.50
C PHE A 157 9.97 -0.46 8.57
N THR A 158 10.00 0.81 8.99
CA THR A 158 10.88 1.27 10.08
C THR A 158 10.57 0.53 11.38
N CYS A 159 9.30 0.42 11.77
CA CYS A 159 8.92 -0.34 12.97
C CYS A 159 9.29 -1.81 12.87
N MET A 160 9.19 -2.44 11.69
CA MET A 160 9.63 -3.83 11.49
C MET A 160 11.14 -4.00 11.73
N ILE A 161 11.94 -3.02 11.32
CA ILE A 161 13.38 -2.98 11.58
C ILE A 161 13.65 -2.78 13.07
N LEU A 162 13.01 -1.80 13.71
CA LEU A 162 13.21 -1.51 15.13
C LEU A 162 12.90 -2.72 16.03
N MET A 163 11.76 -3.40 15.78
CA MET A 163 11.39 -4.63 16.47
C MET A 163 12.41 -5.76 16.28
N ARG A 164 13.18 -5.79 15.17
CA ARG A 164 14.25 -6.76 14.97
C ARG A 164 15.47 -6.47 15.85
N PHE A 165 15.74 -5.21 16.13
CA PHE A 165 16.86 -4.77 16.97
C PHE A 165 16.48 -4.60 18.45
N GLY A 166 15.22 -4.81 18.82
CA GLY A 166 14.74 -4.69 20.20
C GLY A 166 14.56 -3.26 20.67
N LEU A 167 14.33 -2.33 19.71
CA LEU A 167 14.08 -0.91 19.93
C LEU A 167 12.59 -0.57 19.72
#